data_AF-A0A7S2APU3-F1
#
_entry.id   AF-A0A7S2APU3-F1
#
_cell.length_a   1.000
_cell.length_b   1.000
_cell.length_c   1.000
_cell.angle_alpha   90.00
_cell.angle_beta   90.00
_cell.angle_gamma   90.00
#
_symmetry.space_group_name_H-M   'P 1'
#
loop_
_entity.id
_entity.type
_entity.pdbx_description
1 polymer ?
#
loop_
_entity_poly.entity_id
_entity_poly.type
_entity_poly.pdbx_seq_one_letter_code
_entity_poly.pdbx_strand_id
1 'polypeptide(L)'
;QMAECARVVLGELLLNGKKLDPLTYTFFVAPLCFCVLAVASLCSWQHEIPAAFAKWWPLLLLNALVAFILNVLVATVIKEISAVGFVLSGLTKDIVIVVLSSIIFSEYVTLTQWAAFAMTLGGVGLWALMKISPDSLPILMLERALCMPPRPKKADDEKTALIAKVP
;
A
#
# COMPACT_ATOMS: atom_id res chain seq x y z
N GLN A 1 -11.54 -3.86 -1.70
CA GLN A 1 -10.52 -4.79 -1.13
C GLN A 1 -9.91 -5.80 -2.10
N MET A 2 -10.50 -6.96 -2.42
CA MET A 2 -9.76 -8.05 -3.11
C MET A 2 -9.11 -7.64 -4.44
N ALA A 3 -9.82 -6.93 -5.30
CA ALA A 3 -9.30 -6.43 -6.58
C ALA A 3 -8.22 -5.35 -6.41
N GLU A 4 -8.33 -4.52 -5.38
CA GLU A 4 -7.33 -3.48 -5.06
C GLU A 4 -6.05 -4.10 -4.52
N CYS A 5 -6.18 -5.05 -3.58
CA CYS A 5 -5.05 -5.83 -3.07
C CYS A 5 -4.35 -6.58 -4.22
N ALA A 6 -5.10 -7.20 -5.13
CA ALA A 6 -4.53 -7.85 -6.30
C ALA A 6 -3.77 -6.86 -7.20
N ARG A 7 -4.32 -5.66 -7.43
CA ARG A 7 -3.64 -4.61 -8.21
C ARG A 7 -2.34 -4.15 -7.56
N VAL A 8 -2.32 -4.01 -6.24
CA VAL A 8 -1.12 -3.63 -5.47
C VAL A 8 -0.05 -4.73 -5.53
N VAL A 9 -0.44 -5.99 -5.33
CA VAL A 9 0.48 -7.15 -5.37
C VAL A 9 1.02 -7.38 -6.78
N LEU A 10 0.17 -7.28 -7.81
CA LEU A 10 0.60 -7.35 -9.21
C LEU A 10 1.56 -6.22 -9.57
N GLY A 11 1.31 -5.01 -9.04
CA GLY A 11 2.22 -3.87 -9.18
C GLY A 11 3.60 -4.18 -8.59
N GLU A 12 3.66 -4.71 -7.37
CA GLU A 12 4.92 -5.12 -6.75
C GLU A 12 5.62 -6.24 -7.51
N LEU A 13 4.90 -7.28 -7.94
CA LEU A 13 5.46 -8.40 -8.71
C LEU A 13 6.05 -7.96 -10.05
N LEU A 14 5.38 -7.05 -10.75
CA LEU A 14 5.87 -6.48 -12.00
C LEU A 14 7.11 -5.59 -11.80
N LEU A 15 7.16 -4.83 -10.71
CA LEU A 15 8.27 -3.94 -10.35
C LEU A 15 9.51 -4.70 -9.84
N ASN A 16 9.32 -5.82 -9.14
CA ASN A 16 10.43 -6.66 -8.66
C ASN A 16 10.93 -7.65 -9.72
N GLY A 17 10.06 -8.15 -10.61
CA GLY A 17 10.41 -9.16 -11.61
C GLY A 17 11.14 -8.61 -12.86
N LYS A 18 10.90 -7.34 -13.19
CA LYS A 18 11.64 -6.58 -14.21
C LYS A 18 12.04 -5.28 -13.53
N LYS A 19 13.32 -4.92 -13.50
CA LYS A 19 13.88 -3.68 -12.89
C LYS A 19 13.31 -2.38 -13.50
N LEU A 20 11.99 -2.23 -13.53
CA LEU A 20 11.27 -1.08 -14.06
C LEU A 20 11.11 -0.08 -12.94
N ASP A 21 11.38 1.19 -13.26
CA ASP A 21 11.13 2.26 -12.32
C ASP A 21 9.60 2.47 -12.17
N PRO A 22 9.07 2.78 -10.98
CA PRO A 22 7.65 3.07 -10.73
C PRO A 22 7.08 4.14 -11.66
N LEU A 23 7.93 5.08 -12.05
CA LEU A 23 7.61 6.11 -13.02
C LEU A 23 7.30 5.52 -14.40
N THR A 24 8.09 4.52 -14.82
CA THR A 24 7.89 3.82 -16.11
C THR A 24 6.59 3.02 -16.11
N TYR A 25 6.29 2.32 -15.01
CA TYR A 25 5.01 1.62 -14.85
C TYR A 25 3.82 2.58 -14.97
N THR A 26 3.88 3.71 -14.28
CA THR A 26 2.81 4.73 -14.32
C THR A 26 2.66 5.31 -15.73
N PHE A 27 3.76 5.51 -16.44
CA PHE A 27 3.76 6.01 -17.81
C PHE A 27 3.08 5.04 -18.80
N PHE A 28 3.21 3.72 -18.60
CA PHE A 28 2.49 2.72 -19.40
C PHE A 28 1.00 2.61 -19.06
N VAL A 29 0.63 2.82 -17.78
CA VAL A 29 -0.77 2.74 -17.33
C VAL A 29 -1.57 4.00 -17.67
N ALA A 30 -0.94 5.17 -17.72
CA ALA A 30 -1.58 6.45 -18.03
C ALA A 30 -2.38 6.45 -19.35
N PRO A 31 -1.83 6.03 -20.52
CA PRO A 31 -2.59 6.00 -21.76
C PRO A 31 -3.74 4.98 -21.73
N LEU A 32 -3.56 3.84 -21.06
CA LEU A 32 -4.62 2.84 -20.89
C LEU A 32 -5.79 3.40 -20.07
N CYS A 33 -5.48 4.12 -18.99
CA CYS A 33 -6.48 4.78 -18.15
C CYS A 33 -7.24 5.86 -18.93
N PHE A 34 -6.52 6.66 -19.73
CA PHE A 34 -7.14 7.65 -20.62
C PHE A 34 -8.09 7.01 -21.63
N CYS A 35 -7.68 5.90 -22.28
CA CYS A 35 -8.55 5.20 -23.22
C CYS A 35 -9.83 4.69 -22.56
N VAL A 36 -9.73 4.06 -21.38
CA VAL A 36 -10.90 3.56 -20.64
C VAL A 36 -11.82 4.71 -20.21
N LEU A 37 -11.26 5.80 -19.67
CA LEU A 37 -12.05 6.97 -19.30
C LEU A 37 -12.70 7.65 -20.51
N ALA A 38 -11.99 7.75 -21.62
CA ALA A 38 -12.51 8.33 -22.85
C ALA A 38 -13.70 7.51 -23.39
N VAL A 39 -13.57 6.18 -23.45
CA VAL A 39 -14.68 5.30 -23.84
C VAL A 39 -15.86 5.43 -22.88
N ALA A 40 -15.62 5.43 -21.57
CA ALA A 40 -16.68 5.61 -20.58
C ALA A 40 -17.37 6.98 -20.72
N SER A 41 -16.61 8.04 -20.99
CA SER A 41 -17.13 9.40 -21.23
C SER A 41 -17.96 9.50 -22.51
N LEU A 42 -17.59 8.76 -23.56
CA LEU A 42 -18.36 8.70 -24.80
C LEU A 42 -19.68 7.93 -24.62
N CYS A 43 -19.67 6.84 -23.83
CA CYS A 43 -20.88 6.07 -23.52
C CYS A 43 -21.88 6.82 -22.62
N SER A 44 -21.41 7.78 -21.81
CA SER A 44 -22.21 8.54 -20.83
C SER A 44 -22.45 10.00 -21.24
N TRP A 45 -22.44 10.27 -22.54
CA TRP A 45 -22.47 11.62 -23.10
C TRP A 45 -23.73 12.41 -22.71
N GLN A 46 -23.54 13.53 -22.00
CA GLN A 46 -24.58 14.50 -21.69
C GLN A 46 -24.26 15.86 -22.34
N HIS A 47 -25.28 16.56 -22.82
CA HIS A 47 -25.13 17.82 -23.57
C HIS A 47 -24.56 18.99 -22.74
N GLU A 48 -24.57 18.88 -21.41
CA GLU A 48 -24.08 19.92 -20.48
C GLU A 48 -22.59 19.81 -20.16
N ILE A 49 -21.94 18.70 -20.52
CA ILE A 49 -20.52 18.43 -20.25
C ILE A 49 -19.58 19.51 -20.81
N PRO A 50 -19.77 20.04 -22.05
CA PRO A 50 -18.86 21.04 -22.61
C PRO A 50 -18.92 22.39 -21.86
N ALA A 51 -20.11 22.79 -21.42
CA ALA A 51 -20.33 24.04 -20.69
C ALA A 51 -19.75 23.96 -19.27
N ALA A 52 -19.89 22.81 -18.61
CA ALA A 52 -19.28 22.56 -17.30
C ALA A 52 -17.74 22.48 -17.40
N PHE A 53 -17.21 21.87 -18.46
CA PHE A 53 -15.76 21.78 -18.68
C PHE A 53 -15.12 23.17 -18.81
N ALA A 54 -15.71 24.07 -19.61
CA ALA A 54 -15.20 25.44 -19.78
C ALA A 54 -15.17 26.25 -18.48
N LYS A 55 -16.09 25.99 -17.55
CA LYS A 55 -16.16 26.69 -16.25
C LYS A 55 -15.19 26.10 -15.21
N TRP A 56 -14.96 24.79 -15.23
CA TRP A 56 -14.21 24.09 -14.20
C TRP A 56 -12.87 23.51 -14.66
N TRP A 57 -12.40 23.85 -15.87
CA TRP A 57 -11.13 23.36 -16.43
C TRP A 57 -9.90 23.49 -15.50
N PRO A 58 -9.72 24.55 -14.68
CA PRO A 58 -8.54 24.66 -13.82
C PRO A 58 -8.60 23.66 -12.66
N LEU A 59 -9.79 23.46 -12.11
CA LEU A 59 -10.03 22.47 -11.06
C LEU A 59 -9.88 21.04 -11.61
N LEU A 60 -10.35 20.79 -12.83
CA LEU A 60 -10.17 19.50 -13.49
C LEU A 60 -8.68 19.20 -13.72
N LEU A 61 -7.92 20.19 -14.18
CA LEU A 61 -6.49 20.05 -14.40
C LEU A 61 -5.76 19.78 -13.07
N LEU A 62 -6.09 20.54 -12.01
CA LEU A 62 -5.50 20.34 -10.70
C LEU A 62 -5.83 18.95 -10.13
N ASN A 63 -7.09 18.51 -10.25
CA ASN A 63 -7.50 17.17 -9.83
C ASN A 63 -6.76 16.08 -10.61
N ALA A 64 -6.61 16.25 -11.93
CA ALA A 64 -5.85 15.33 -12.76
C ALA A 64 -4.36 15.26 -12.36
N LEU A 65 -3.75 16.40 -12.06
CA LEU A 65 -2.36 16.47 -11.58
C LEU A 65 -2.20 15.77 -10.21
N VAL A 66 -3.10 16.04 -9.27
CA VAL A 66 -3.09 15.38 -7.95
C VAL A 66 -3.27 13.88 -8.10
N ALA A 67 -4.21 13.44 -8.94
CA ALA A 67 -4.42 12.03 -9.22
C ALA A 67 -3.19 11.37 -9.87
N PHE A 68 -2.51 12.07 -10.79
CA PHE A 68 -1.27 11.58 -11.39
C PHE A 68 -0.17 11.42 -10.34
N ILE A 69 0.06 12.46 -9.54
CA ILE A 69 1.06 12.44 -8.46
C ILE A 69 0.74 11.30 -7.50
N LEU A 70 -0.51 11.13 -7.09
CA LEU A 70 -0.94 10.05 -6.19
C LEU A 70 -0.65 8.66 -6.76
N ASN A 71 -0.93 8.44 -8.05
CA ASN A 71 -0.64 7.16 -8.71
C ASN A 71 0.87 6.86 -8.74
N VAL A 72 1.71 7.88 -9.02
CA VAL A 72 3.18 7.75 -8.96
C VAL A 72 3.64 7.49 -7.53
N LEU A 73 3.07 8.20 -6.55
CA LEU A 73 3.40 8.07 -5.13
C LEU A 73 3.09 6.66 -4.63
N VAL A 74 1.92 6.12 -4.95
CA VAL A 74 1.54 4.74 -4.59
C VAL A 74 2.49 3.74 -5.23
N ALA A 75 2.79 3.86 -6.52
CA ALA A 75 3.72 2.95 -7.19
C ALA A 75 5.14 3.02 -6.58
N THR A 76 5.59 4.22 -6.22
CA THR A 76 6.91 4.43 -5.58
C THR A 76 6.92 3.90 -4.16
N VAL A 77 5.87 4.14 -3.38
CA VAL A 77 5.71 3.61 -2.03
C VAL A 77 5.66 2.09 -2.04
N ILE A 78 4.99 1.45 -3.01
CA ILE A 78 4.97 -0.02 -3.13
C ILE A 78 6.37 -0.57 -3.44
N LYS A 79 7.18 0.15 -4.22
CA LYS A 79 8.57 -0.24 -4.55
C LYS A 79 9.45 -0.25 -3.29
N GLU A 80 9.34 0.79 -2.46
CA GLU A 80 10.16 0.97 -1.26
C GLU A 80 9.62 0.17 -0.06
N ILE A 81 8.30 0.21 0.13
CA ILE A 81 7.55 -0.51 1.15
C ILE A 81 6.74 -1.58 0.42
N SER A 82 7.32 -2.78 0.33
CA SER A 82 6.67 -4.00 -0.21
C SER A 82 5.15 -4.02 -0.07
N ALA A 83 4.42 -4.54 -1.07
CA ALA A 83 2.95 -4.53 -1.15
C ALA A 83 2.27 -4.91 0.17
N VAL A 84 2.84 -5.87 0.88
CA VAL A 84 2.36 -6.34 2.18
C VAL A 84 2.30 -5.20 3.20
N GLY A 85 3.34 -4.37 3.28
CA GLY A 85 3.40 -3.21 4.18
C GLY A 85 2.42 -2.11 3.81
N PHE A 86 2.20 -1.87 2.51
CA PHE A 86 1.19 -0.91 2.04
C PHE A 86 -0.23 -1.35 2.45
N VAL A 87 -0.56 -2.63 2.26
CA VAL A 87 -1.86 -3.20 2.67
C VAL A 87 -2.03 -3.14 4.18
N LEU A 88 -1.00 -3.50 4.96
CA LEU A 88 -1.03 -3.44 6.43
C LEU A 88 -1.20 -2.00 6.93
N SER A 89 -0.54 -1.02 6.31
CA SER A 89 -0.71 0.40 6.64
C SER A 89 -2.13 0.88 6.40
N GLY A 90 -2.75 0.46 5.29
CA GLY A 90 -4.15 0.73 4.99
C GLY A 90 -5.09 0.19 6.07
N LEU A 91 -4.89 -1.07 6.48
CA LEU A 91 -5.66 -1.69 7.57
C LEU A 91 -5.51 -0.92 8.89
N THR A 92 -4.28 -0.55 9.27
CA THR A 92 -4.05 0.26 10.48
C THR A 92 -4.77 1.60 10.41
N LYS A 93 -4.71 2.30 9.26
CA LYS A 93 -5.44 3.57 9.06
C LYS A 93 -6.94 3.39 9.27
N ASP A 94 -7.52 2.35 8.68
CA ASP A 94 -8.97 2.11 8.76
C ASP A 94 -9.41 1.82 10.21
N ILE A 95 -8.61 1.05 10.97
CA ILE A 95 -8.87 0.83 12.41
C ILE A 95 -8.82 2.14 13.19
N VAL A 96 -7.80 2.98 12.95
CA VAL A 96 -7.67 4.28 13.62
C VAL A 96 -8.88 5.16 13.32
N ILE A 97 -9.34 5.20 12.08
CA ILE A 97 -10.54 5.98 11.70
C ILE A 97 -11.78 5.46 12.42
N VAL A 98 -11.99 4.14 12.46
CA VAL A 98 -13.16 3.55 13.15
C VAL A 98 -13.14 3.83 14.65
N VAL A 99 -11.98 3.69 15.31
CA VAL A 99 -11.84 3.97 16.74
C VAL A 99 -12.06 5.45 17.04
N LEU A 100 -11.46 6.35 16.27
CA LEU A 100 -11.68 7.79 16.42
C LEU A 100 -13.14 8.18 16.18
N SER A 101 -13.78 7.60 15.17
CA SER A 101 -15.20 7.81 14.89
C SER A 101 -16.07 7.34 16.05
N SER A 102 -15.80 6.15 16.62
CA SER A 102 -16.54 5.64 17.77
C SER A 102 -16.41 6.55 18.99
N ILE A 103 -15.23 7.12 19.25
CA ILE A 103 -14.99 8.07 20.34
C ILE A 103 -15.78 9.37 20.13
N ILE A 104 -15.78 9.92 18.91
CA ILE A 104 -16.44 11.19 18.60
C ILE A 104 -17.97 11.07 18.62
N PHE A 105 -18.51 10.00 18.05
CA PHE A 105 -19.96 9.78 17.95
C PHE A 105 -20.56 9.02 19.15
N SER A 106 -19.72 8.62 20.11
CA SER A 106 -20.09 7.83 21.30
C SER A 106 -20.90 6.57 20.96
N GLU A 107 -20.60 5.96 19.82
CA GLU A 107 -21.35 4.82 19.30
C GLU A 107 -20.89 3.52 20.00
N TYR A 108 -21.84 2.64 20.32
CA TYR A 108 -21.57 1.40 21.04
C TYR A 108 -20.88 0.38 20.13
N VAL A 109 -19.57 0.20 20.31
CA VAL A 109 -18.78 -0.85 19.64
C VAL A 109 -18.95 -2.17 20.40
N THR A 110 -19.32 -3.23 19.68
CA THR A 110 -19.51 -4.56 20.27
C THR A 110 -18.17 -5.16 20.74
N LEU A 111 -18.22 -6.03 21.76
CA LEU A 111 -17.02 -6.74 22.26
C LEU A 111 -16.30 -7.53 21.16
N THR A 112 -17.05 -8.09 20.21
CA THR A 112 -16.50 -8.84 19.07
C THR A 112 -15.67 -7.95 18.14
N GLN A 113 -16.09 -6.70 17.91
CA GLN A 113 -15.32 -5.74 17.10
C GLN A 113 -14.01 -5.36 17.79
N TRP A 114 -14.06 -5.14 19.11
CA TRP A 114 -12.85 -4.89 19.90
C TRP A 114 -11.85 -6.05 19.83
N ALA A 115 -12.33 -7.29 19.94
CA ALA A 115 -11.50 -8.48 19.79
C ALA A 115 -10.86 -8.57 18.39
N ALA A 116 -11.62 -8.26 17.33
CA ALA A 116 -11.12 -8.28 15.96
C ALA A 116 -10.05 -7.18 15.72
N PHE A 117 -10.24 -5.97 16.27
CA PHE A 117 -9.24 -4.90 16.17
C PHE A 117 -7.97 -5.25 16.93
N ALA A 118 -8.07 -5.80 18.15
CA ALA A 118 -6.92 -6.24 18.91
C ALA A 118 -6.13 -7.35 18.19
N MET A 119 -6.83 -8.34 17.62
CA MET A 119 -6.20 -9.41 16.84
C MET A 119 -5.49 -8.86 15.59
N THR A 120 -6.14 -7.94 14.86
CA THR A 120 -5.56 -7.35 13.65
C THR A 120 -4.33 -6.50 13.96
N LEU A 121 -4.39 -5.66 15.00
CA LEU A 121 -3.24 -4.87 15.46
C LEU A 121 -2.09 -5.76 15.94
N GLY A 122 -2.38 -6.86 16.64
CA GLY A 122 -1.38 -7.85 17.03
C GLY A 122 -0.68 -8.47 15.81
N GLY A 123 -1.44 -8.85 14.78
CA GLY A 123 -0.88 -9.39 13.53
C GLY A 123 -0.01 -8.39 12.77
N VAL A 124 -0.46 -7.13 12.68
CA VAL A 124 0.33 -6.03 12.07
C VAL A 124 1.62 -5.79 12.86
N GLY A 125 1.52 -5.75 14.20
CA GLY A 125 2.66 -5.56 15.09
C GLY A 125 3.69 -6.70 14.96
N LEU A 126 3.23 -7.94 14.89
CA LEU A 126 4.11 -9.11 14.69
C LEU A 126 4.83 -9.05 13.33
N TRP A 127 4.12 -8.65 12.26
CA TRP A 127 4.75 -8.44 10.96
C TRP A 127 5.79 -7.30 11.00
N ALA A 128 5.48 -6.20 11.68
CA ALA A 128 6.40 -5.07 11.82
C ALA A 128 7.68 -5.47 12.58
N LEU A 129 7.53 -6.20 13.69
CA LEU A 129 8.65 -6.76 14.46
C LEU A 129 9.50 -7.69 13.59
N MET A 130 8.85 -8.56 12.81
CA MET A 130 9.54 -9.45 11.87
C MET A 130 10.39 -8.70 10.84
N LYS A 131 9.96 -7.51 10.43
CA LYS A 131 10.66 -6.72 9.43
C LYS A 131 11.76 -5.80 10.01
N ILE A 132 11.58 -5.31 11.23
CA ILE A 132 12.51 -4.37 11.90
C ILE A 132 13.60 -5.10 12.70
N SER A 133 13.26 -6.20 13.38
CA SER A 133 14.18 -6.91 14.28
C SER A 133 13.91 -8.41 14.27
N PRO A 134 14.48 -9.16 13.30
CA PRO A 134 14.23 -10.59 13.15
C PRO A 134 14.72 -11.43 14.33
N ASP A 135 15.70 -10.94 15.11
CA ASP A 135 16.27 -11.64 16.27
C ASP A 135 15.52 -11.41 17.59
N SER A 136 14.36 -10.74 17.56
CA SER A 136 13.59 -10.47 18.77
C SER A 136 12.99 -11.78 19.34
N LEU A 137 13.04 -11.91 20.67
CA LEU A 137 12.51 -13.06 21.43
C LEU A 137 11.12 -13.57 20.97
N PRO A 138 10.11 -12.73 20.67
CA PRO A 138 8.80 -13.21 20.21
C PRO A 138 8.85 -13.92 18.86
N ILE A 139 9.76 -13.52 17.96
CA ILE A 139 9.91 -14.15 16.65
C ILE A 139 10.60 -15.50 16.79
N LEU A 140 11.62 -15.59 17.65
CA LEU A 140 12.30 -16.86 17.93
C LEU A 140 11.35 -17.85 18.61
N MET A 141 10.51 -17.39 19.52
CA MET A 141 9.45 -18.22 20.12
C MET A 141 8.44 -18.69 19.08
N LEU A 142 8.06 -17.83 18.13
CA LEU A 142 7.17 -18.19 17.04
C LEU A 142 7.81 -19.20 16.08
N GLU A 143 9.07 -19.02 15.71
CA GLU A 143 9.83 -19.96 14.88
C GLU A 143 9.96 -21.34 15.55
N ARG A 144 10.20 -21.36 16.87
CA ARG A 144 10.21 -22.60 17.65
C ARG A 144 8.83 -23.25 17.75
N ALA A 145 7.77 -22.46 17.91
CA ALA A 145 6.40 -22.97 17.96
C ALA A 145 5.94 -23.53 16.60
N LEU A 146 6.41 -22.96 15.49
CA LEU A 146 6.04 -23.34 14.12
C LEU A 146 7.01 -24.35 13.48
N CYS A 147 8.06 -24.80 14.19
CA CYS A 147 9.10 -25.68 13.65
C CYS A 147 9.67 -25.20 12.29
N MET A 148 9.83 -23.89 12.12
CA MET A 148 10.41 -23.34 10.89
C MET A 148 11.94 -23.54 10.90
N PRO A 149 12.56 -23.93 9.77
CA PRO A 149 14.01 -23.90 9.66
C PRO A 149 14.52 -22.45 9.83
N PRO A 150 15.71 -22.25 10.43
CA PRO A 150 16.25 -20.92 10.68
C PRO A 150 16.35 -20.13 9.38
N ARG A 151 15.83 -18.90 9.39
CA ARG A 151 15.80 -18.05 8.20
C ARG A 151 17.21 -17.78 7.69
N PRO A 152 17.44 -17.83 6.36
CA PRO A 152 18.70 -17.38 5.78
C PRO A 152 18.88 -15.90 6.13
N LYS A 153 20.01 -15.56 6.76
CA LYS A 153 20.36 -14.18 7.11
C LYS A 153 20.31 -13.32 5.85
N LYS A 154 19.50 -12.27 5.89
CA LYS A 154 19.36 -11.31 4.80
C LYS A 154 20.72 -10.64 4.57
N ALA A 155 21.09 -10.44 3.31
CA ALA A 155 22.39 -9.94 2.82
C ALA A 155 22.85 -8.55 3.36
N ASP A 156 22.13 -7.99 4.33
CA ASP A 156 22.45 -6.76 5.03
C ASP A 156 23.68 -6.97 5.98
N ASP A 157 23.93 -8.21 6.39
CA ASP A 157 25.13 -8.64 7.11
C ASP A 157 26.40 -8.55 6.24
N GLU A 158 26.32 -8.73 4.91
CA GLU A 158 27.48 -8.65 4.00
C GLU A 158 27.96 -7.20 3.84
N LYS A 159 27.03 -6.22 3.75
CA LYS A 159 27.39 -4.80 3.67
C LYS A 159 28.02 -4.30 4.97
N THR A 160 27.52 -4.74 6.12
CA THR A 160 28.08 -4.37 7.43
C THR A 160 29.43 -5.06 7.67
N ALA A 161 29.61 -6.31 7.23
CA ALA A 161 30.89 -7.02 7.29
C ALA A 161 31.95 -6.45 6.32
N LEU A 162 31.55 -5.90 5.17
CA LEU A 162 32.46 -5.22 4.24
C LEU A 162 32.91 -3.85 4.77
N ILE A 163 32.03 -3.10 5.43
CA ILE A 163 32.38 -1.80 6.04
C ILE A 163 33.30 -2.00 7.27
N ALA A 164 33.13 -3.09 8.02
CA ALA A 164 34.02 -3.44 9.14
C ALA A 164 35.38 -4.03 8.71
N LYS A 165 35.60 -4.26 7.40
CA LYS A 165 36.83 -4.84 6.84
C LYS A 165 37.63 -3.88 5.95
N VAL A 166 37.24 -2.61 5.88
CA VAL A 166 38.07 -1.56 5.30
C VAL A 166 39.07 -1.11 6.38
N PRO A 167 40.39 -1.22 6.13
CA PRO A 167 41.44 -0.81 7.07
C PRO A 167 41.51 0.70 7.28
#